data_AF-A0A8S8Y3A1-F1
#
_entry.id   AF-A0A8S8Y3A1-F1
#
_cell.length_a   1.000
_cell.length_b   1.000
_cell.length_c   1.000
_cell.angle_alpha   90.00
_cell.angle_beta   90.00
_cell.angle_gamma   90.00
#
_symmetry.space_group_name_H-M   'P 1'
#
loop_
_entity.id
_entity.type
_entity.pdbx_description
1 polymer ?
#
loop_
_entity_poly.entity_id
_entity_poly.type
_entity_poly.pdbx_seq_one_letter_code
_entity_poly.pdbx_strand_id
1 'polypeptide(L)'
;MDCWFDSGCASFAQWHHPFGEEGKFENNFPIDYICEGVDQTRGWFYTLLAVSTTVFDSICYKRCLSLGLILDAEGKKMSKSKGNIVDPWDHFNREGADATRWYMVTAGAPWNPLKFDPNGVRETYGKMFLTLWNIYRFHSDYAALDGFDPETSPKGKNTPLDDWVLSRLAEVVAGTDQQFEDWDFHKACRDIEEFVVNDVSNWYVRRSRRRLWEEADSDDKLACHTHYTSTGNRFKVDCTSIPIHV
;
A
#
# COMPACT_ATOMS: atom_id res chain seq x y z
N MET A 1 -8.26 -38.90 1.36
CA MET A 1 -7.14 -38.24 0.67
C MET A 1 -6.43 -37.34 1.66
N ASP A 2 -5.17 -37.03 1.42
CA ASP A 2 -4.44 -36.02 2.19
C ASP A 2 -4.99 -34.63 1.81
N CYS A 3 -5.23 -33.75 2.78
CA CYS A 3 -5.75 -32.41 2.53
C CYS A 3 -4.78 -31.55 1.70
N TRP A 4 -3.49 -31.88 1.71
CA TRP A 4 -2.50 -31.23 0.85
C TRP A 4 -2.64 -31.59 -0.62
N PHE A 5 -3.19 -32.77 -0.92
CA PHE A 5 -3.54 -33.13 -2.30
C PHE A 5 -4.73 -32.30 -2.78
N ASP A 6 -5.76 -32.15 -1.95
CA ASP A 6 -6.93 -31.34 -2.26
C ASP A 6 -6.53 -29.87 -2.53
N SER A 7 -5.65 -29.30 -1.69
CA SER A 7 -5.15 -27.92 -1.89
C SER A 7 -4.19 -27.78 -3.08
N GLY A 8 -3.42 -28.83 -3.40
CA GLY A 8 -2.59 -28.87 -4.61
C GLY A 8 -3.41 -28.88 -5.90
N CYS A 9 -4.67 -29.34 -5.85
CA CYS A 9 -5.60 -29.32 -6.97
C CYS A 9 -6.30 -27.96 -7.18
N ALA A 10 -6.09 -26.98 -6.29
CA ALA A 10 -6.88 -25.74 -6.25
C ALA A 10 -6.89 -24.98 -7.60
N SER A 11 -5.77 -24.98 -8.33
CA SER A 11 -5.62 -24.23 -9.58
C SER A 11 -6.65 -24.60 -10.65
N PHE A 12 -7.02 -25.87 -10.76
CA PHE A 12 -8.00 -26.37 -11.74
C PHE A 12 -9.33 -26.77 -11.10
N ALA A 13 -9.31 -27.27 -9.85
CA ALA A 13 -10.51 -27.71 -9.15
C ALA A 13 -11.48 -26.55 -8.85
N GLN A 14 -10.98 -25.34 -8.59
CA GLN A 14 -11.82 -24.14 -8.40
C GLN A 14 -12.72 -23.83 -9.61
N TRP A 15 -12.31 -24.27 -10.80
CA TRP A 15 -13.03 -24.08 -12.06
C TRP A 15 -13.89 -25.28 -12.44
N HIS A 16 -13.98 -26.29 -11.58
CA HIS A 16 -14.61 -27.57 -11.90
C HIS A 16 -14.02 -28.24 -13.16
N HIS A 17 -12.75 -27.94 -13.50
CA HIS A 17 -12.09 -28.51 -14.67
C HIS A 17 -11.99 -30.05 -14.53
N PRO A 18 -12.25 -30.83 -15.59
CA PRO A 18 -12.53 -30.41 -16.98
C PRO A 18 -14.01 -30.22 -17.33
N PHE A 19 -14.93 -30.25 -16.35
CA PHE A 19 -16.38 -30.19 -16.56
C PHE A 19 -16.96 -28.76 -16.52
N GLY A 20 -16.15 -27.79 -16.11
CA GLY A 20 -16.52 -26.38 -16.03
C GLY A 20 -16.56 -25.68 -17.39
N GLU A 21 -16.52 -24.35 -17.35
CA GLU A 21 -16.52 -23.51 -18.54
C GLU A 21 -15.24 -23.72 -19.36
N GLU A 22 -15.39 -23.98 -20.66
CA GLU A 22 -14.28 -24.22 -21.59
C GLU A 22 -13.37 -22.99 -21.70
N GLY A 23 -12.05 -23.20 -21.66
CA GLY A 23 -11.06 -22.14 -21.75
C GLY A 23 -10.80 -21.36 -20.45
N LYS A 24 -11.64 -21.50 -19.41
CA LYS A 24 -11.44 -20.75 -18.15
C LYS A 24 -10.16 -21.15 -17.43
N PHE A 25 -9.88 -22.44 -17.35
CA PHE A 25 -8.65 -22.94 -16.73
C PHE A 25 -7.43 -22.53 -17.55
N GLU A 26 -7.48 -22.74 -18.86
CA GLU A 26 -6.39 -22.50 -19.81
C GLU A 26 -6.01 -21.01 -19.86
N ASN A 27 -6.98 -20.11 -19.74
CA ASN A 27 -6.73 -18.66 -19.70
C ASN A 27 -6.16 -18.15 -18.37
N ASN A 28 -6.26 -18.93 -17.29
CA ASN A 28 -5.83 -18.54 -15.94
C ASN A 28 -4.69 -19.43 -15.38
N PHE A 29 -4.18 -20.36 -16.19
CA PHE A 29 -3.11 -21.28 -15.83
C PHE A 29 -1.96 -21.21 -16.84
N PRO A 30 -0.70 -21.12 -16.40
CA PRO A 30 -0.25 -21.07 -15.00
C PRO A 30 -0.52 -19.72 -14.33
N ILE A 31 -0.69 -19.75 -13.01
CA ILE A 31 -0.99 -18.57 -12.17
C ILE A 31 0.18 -17.57 -12.22
N ASP A 32 -0.09 -16.27 -12.38
CA ASP A 32 0.99 -15.28 -12.47
C ASP A 32 1.78 -15.10 -11.16
N TYR A 33 1.08 -15.12 -10.02
CA TYR A 33 1.66 -14.83 -8.71
C TYR A 33 0.93 -15.56 -7.57
N ILE A 34 1.68 -16.07 -6.61
CA ILE A 34 1.18 -16.56 -5.31
C ILE A 34 2.00 -15.99 -4.15
N CYS A 35 1.36 -15.82 -2.99
CA CYS A 35 1.98 -15.26 -1.79
C CYS A 35 1.46 -15.97 -0.54
N GLU A 36 2.34 -16.64 0.20
CA GLU A 36 2.01 -17.26 1.48
C GLU A 36 3.24 -17.28 2.41
N GLY A 37 3.03 -17.68 3.67
CA GLY A 37 4.11 -17.85 4.65
C GLY A 37 5.16 -18.89 4.26
N VAL A 38 6.38 -18.72 4.76
CA VAL A 38 7.54 -19.60 4.52
C VAL A 38 7.30 -21.06 4.89
N ASP A 39 6.38 -21.33 5.80
CA ASP A 39 5.94 -22.68 6.16
C ASP A 39 5.30 -23.44 4.98
N GLN A 40 4.77 -22.73 3.97
CA GLN A 40 4.17 -23.34 2.77
C GLN A 40 5.20 -23.92 1.79
N THR A 41 6.50 -23.67 1.98
CA THR A 41 7.57 -24.31 1.21
C THR A 41 7.57 -25.84 1.31
N ARG A 42 7.02 -26.39 2.41
CA ARG A 42 6.82 -27.83 2.61
C ARG A 42 5.35 -28.26 2.57
N GLY A 43 4.46 -27.34 2.24
CA GLY A 43 3.01 -27.53 2.18
C GLY A 43 2.49 -27.17 0.80
N TRP A 44 1.69 -26.11 0.74
CA TRP A 44 0.92 -25.78 -0.46
C TRP A 44 1.77 -25.48 -1.70
N PHE A 45 2.91 -24.79 -1.56
CA PHE A 45 3.79 -24.53 -2.70
C PHE A 45 4.30 -25.83 -3.33
N TYR A 46 4.68 -26.80 -2.48
CA TYR A 46 5.13 -28.10 -2.94
C TYR A 46 4.00 -28.87 -3.64
N THR A 47 2.80 -28.94 -3.05
CA THR A 47 1.72 -29.73 -3.65
C THR A 47 1.14 -29.12 -4.91
N LEU A 48 1.08 -27.79 -5.03
CA LEU A 48 0.75 -27.11 -6.28
C LEU A 48 1.71 -27.52 -7.40
N LEU A 49 3.03 -27.47 -7.16
CA LEU A 49 4.03 -27.86 -8.15
C LEU A 49 3.95 -29.35 -8.49
N ALA A 50 3.83 -30.22 -7.48
CA ALA A 50 3.80 -31.66 -7.67
C ALA A 50 2.57 -32.11 -8.49
N VAL A 51 1.38 -31.62 -8.13
CA VAL A 51 0.14 -31.93 -8.85
C VAL A 51 0.20 -31.37 -10.28
N SER A 52 0.57 -30.10 -10.43
CA SER A 52 0.66 -29.45 -11.74
C SER A 52 1.61 -30.16 -12.70
N THR A 53 2.81 -30.51 -12.23
CA THR A 53 3.81 -31.23 -13.02
C THR A 53 3.30 -32.61 -13.42
N THR A 54 2.62 -33.32 -12.51
CA THR A 54 2.16 -34.69 -12.76
C THR A 54 0.95 -34.74 -13.69
N VAL A 55 0.02 -33.79 -13.56
CA VAL A 55 -1.27 -33.80 -14.27
C VAL A 55 -1.19 -33.06 -15.61
N PHE A 56 -0.45 -31.95 -15.66
CA PHE A 56 -0.46 -31.04 -16.81
C PHE A 56 0.93 -30.85 -17.46
N ASP A 57 1.97 -31.50 -16.95
CA ASP A 57 3.37 -31.32 -17.42
C ASP A 57 3.78 -29.83 -17.49
N SER A 58 3.36 -29.05 -16.49
CA SER A 58 3.54 -27.60 -16.44
C SER A 58 3.86 -27.12 -15.02
N ILE A 59 4.52 -25.96 -14.92
CA ILE A 59 4.57 -25.19 -13.67
C ILE A 59 3.15 -24.76 -13.26
N CYS A 60 2.91 -24.60 -11.95
CA CYS A 60 1.62 -24.13 -11.45
C CYS A 60 1.52 -22.61 -11.38
N TYR A 61 2.64 -21.94 -11.10
CA TYR A 61 2.73 -20.50 -10.91
C TYR A 61 4.05 -19.93 -11.44
N LYS A 62 4.02 -18.70 -11.96
CA LYS A 62 5.17 -18.03 -12.58
C LYS A 62 6.04 -17.31 -11.55
N ARG A 63 5.45 -16.74 -10.50
CA ARG A 63 6.13 -16.00 -9.42
C ARG A 63 5.58 -16.43 -8.06
N CYS A 64 6.46 -16.51 -7.06
CA CYS A 64 6.11 -16.93 -5.70
C CYS A 64 6.83 -16.04 -4.68
N LEU A 65 6.07 -15.39 -3.80
CA LEU A 65 6.62 -14.67 -2.65
C LEU A 65 6.39 -15.49 -1.38
N SER A 66 7.49 -15.81 -0.70
CA SER A 66 7.46 -16.50 0.59
C SER A 66 7.62 -15.47 1.71
N LEU A 67 6.56 -15.22 2.47
CA LEU A 67 6.54 -14.27 3.57
C LEU A 67 7.22 -14.84 4.82
N GLY A 68 7.86 -13.95 5.59
CA GLY A 68 8.31 -14.26 6.94
C GLY A 68 7.13 -14.45 7.90
N LEU A 69 7.37 -15.15 9.01
CA LEU A 69 6.35 -15.34 10.03
C LEU A 69 6.15 -14.07 10.85
N ILE A 70 4.90 -13.81 11.25
CA ILE A 70 4.60 -12.80 12.26
C ILE A 70 4.87 -13.41 13.65
N LEU A 71 5.66 -12.70 14.44
CA LEU A 71 6.07 -13.05 15.79
C LEU A 71 5.53 -12.02 16.78
N ASP A 72 5.53 -12.34 18.07
CA ASP A 72 5.30 -11.32 19.10
C ASP A 72 6.45 -10.30 19.14
N ALA A 73 6.28 -9.24 19.93
CA ALA A 73 7.26 -8.16 20.07
C ALA A 73 8.64 -8.68 20.55
N GLU A 74 8.68 -9.77 21.32
CA GLU A 74 9.90 -10.43 21.78
C GLU A 74 10.51 -11.41 20.76
N GLY A 75 9.86 -11.63 19.61
CA GLY A 75 10.31 -12.52 18.54
C GLY A 75 9.99 -14.00 18.77
N LYS A 76 9.01 -14.32 19.60
CA LYS A 76 8.51 -15.70 19.80
C LYS A 76 7.30 -15.94 18.90
N LYS A 77 7.13 -17.20 18.47
CA LYS A 77 5.94 -17.64 17.75
C LYS A 77 4.69 -17.38 18.59
N MET A 78 3.72 -16.69 17.99
CA MET A 78 2.40 -16.44 18.58
C MET A 78 1.59 -17.74 18.70
N SER A 79 0.92 -17.95 19.83
CA SER A 79 0.07 -19.12 20.06
C SER A 79 -0.92 -18.90 21.21
N LYS A 80 -2.09 -19.51 21.11
CA LYS A 80 -3.15 -19.40 22.14
C LYS A 80 -2.65 -19.86 23.51
N SER A 81 -1.87 -20.95 23.55
CA SER A 81 -1.33 -21.51 24.80
C SER A 81 -0.32 -20.60 25.50
N LYS A 82 0.41 -19.75 24.77
CA LYS A 82 1.33 -18.76 25.34
C LYS A 82 0.66 -17.44 25.71
N GLY A 83 -0.59 -17.23 25.30
CA GLY A 83 -1.32 -15.99 25.55
C GLY A 83 -0.74 -14.75 24.86
N ASN A 84 0.12 -14.93 23.86
CA ASN A 84 0.84 -13.86 23.15
C ASN A 84 0.27 -13.60 21.74
N ILE A 85 -1.01 -13.92 21.52
CA ILE A 85 -1.68 -13.62 20.25
C ILE A 85 -2.14 -12.17 20.27
N VAL A 86 -1.92 -11.49 19.16
CA VAL A 86 -2.56 -10.19 18.88
C VAL A 86 -3.82 -10.44 18.06
N ASP A 87 -4.94 -9.87 18.51
CA ASP A 87 -6.18 -9.88 17.73
C ASP A 87 -6.13 -8.72 16.70
N PRO A 88 -6.23 -9.00 15.39
CA PRO A 88 -6.27 -7.95 14.37
C PRO A 88 -7.40 -6.93 14.59
N TRP A 89 -8.53 -7.34 15.19
CA TRP A 89 -9.67 -6.45 15.43
C TRP A 89 -9.37 -5.34 16.42
N ASP A 90 -8.46 -5.56 17.38
CA ASP A 90 -8.05 -4.53 18.32
C ASP A 90 -7.43 -3.34 17.57
N HIS A 91 -6.70 -3.62 16.49
CA HIS A 91 -6.06 -2.60 15.66
C HIS A 91 -6.98 -2.04 14.59
N PHE A 92 -7.79 -2.88 13.94
CA PHE A 92 -8.74 -2.42 12.94
C PHE A 92 -9.75 -1.43 13.53
N ASN A 93 -10.20 -1.66 14.76
CA ASN A 93 -11.17 -0.77 15.42
C ASN A 93 -10.53 0.52 15.97
N ARG A 94 -9.22 0.51 16.26
CA ARG A 94 -8.52 1.66 16.87
C ARG A 94 -7.78 2.53 15.86
N GLU A 95 -6.97 1.91 15.00
CA GLU A 95 -6.11 2.59 14.03
C GLU A 95 -6.61 2.44 12.59
N GLY A 96 -7.52 1.51 12.32
CA GLY A 96 -7.98 1.19 10.98
C GLY A 96 -7.14 0.11 10.28
N ALA A 97 -7.74 -0.50 9.25
CA ALA A 97 -7.08 -1.55 8.48
C ALA A 97 -5.84 -1.01 7.73
N ASP A 98 -5.90 0.22 7.23
CA ASP A 98 -4.83 0.79 6.42
C ASP A 98 -3.55 1.05 7.23
N ALA A 99 -3.68 1.57 8.45
CA ALA A 99 -2.54 1.72 9.36
C ALA A 99 -1.87 0.38 9.68
N THR A 100 -2.68 -0.67 9.88
CA THR A 100 -2.17 -2.03 10.14
C THR A 100 -1.45 -2.59 8.92
N ARG A 101 -2.04 -2.47 7.72
CA ARG A 101 -1.42 -2.91 6.46
C ARG A 101 -0.12 -2.17 6.18
N TRP A 102 -0.13 -0.84 6.33
CA TRP A 102 1.04 -0.01 6.12
C TRP A 102 2.17 -0.39 7.07
N TYR A 103 1.87 -0.56 8.37
CA TYR A 103 2.84 -1.03 9.36
C TYR A 103 3.46 -2.37 8.97
N MET A 104 2.64 -3.36 8.58
CA MET A 104 3.15 -4.68 8.19
C MET A 104 4.09 -4.63 6.98
N VAL A 105 3.89 -3.67 6.06
CA VAL A 105 4.75 -3.50 4.88
C VAL A 105 5.99 -2.65 5.19
N THR A 106 5.87 -1.56 5.95
CA THR A 106 6.99 -0.64 6.18
C THR A 106 7.94 -1.09 7.29
N ALA A 107 7.48 -1.92 8.22
CA ALA A 107 8.27 -2.39 9.36
C ALA A 107 9.48 -3.24 8.96
N GLY A 108 9.44 -3.89 7.79
CA GLY A 108 10.55 -4.72 7.32
C GLY A 108 10.29 -5.33 5.95
N ALA A 109 11.33 -5.94 5.37
CA ALA A 109 11.17 -6.68 4.13
C ALA A 109 10.20 -7.88 4.34
N PRO A 110 9.25 -8.14 3.42
CA PRO A 110 8.19 -9.14 3.64
C PRO A 110 8.68 -10.57 3.89
N TRP A 111 9.86 -10.93 3.41
CA TRP A 111 10.46 -12.27 3.59
C TRP A 111 11.18 -12.43 4.94
N ASN A 112 11.37 -11.35 5.70
CA ASN A 112 11.93 -11.41 7.05
C ASN A 112 10.81 -11.62 8.08
N PRO A 113 11.07 -12.33 9.19
CA PRO A 113 10.11 -12.41 10.29
C PRO A 113 9.75 -11.03 10.83
N LEU A 114 8.46 -10.73 10.91
CA LEU A 114 7.95 -9.48 11.46
C LEU A 114 7.72 -9.66 12.97
N LYS A 115 8.46 -8.90 13.80
CA LYS A 115 8.13 -8.78 15.22
C LYS A 115 7.02 -7.76 15.37
N PHE A 116 5.80 -8.22 15.58
CA PHE A 116 4.64 -7.35 15.64
C PHE A 116 4.60 -6.61 16.98
N ASP A 117 4.74 -5.29 16.92
CA ASP A 117 4.56 -4.39 18.05
C ASP A 117 3.26 -3.59 17.86
N PRO A 118 2.24 -3.79 18.73
CA PRO A 118 1.02 -3.00 18.73
C PRO A 118 1.24 -1.48 18.75
N ASN A 119 2.31 -0.99 19.36
CA ASN A 119 2.65 0.43 19.36
C ASN A 119 3.12 0.90 17.99
N GLY A 120 3.79 0.04 17.21
CA GLY A 120 4.26 0.35 15.86
C GLY A 120 3.10 0.69 14.91
N VAL A 121 1.94 0.05 15.07
CA VAL A 121 0.72 0.40 14.31
C VAL A 121 0.26 1.81 14.64
N ARG A 122 0.24 2.16 15.94
CA ARG A 122 -0.16 3.49 16.41
C ARG A 122 0.79 4.59 15.96
N GLU A 123 2.10 4.31 16.00
CA GLU A 123 3.13 5.23 15.49
C GLU A 123 2.97 5.44 13.99
N THR A 124 2.75 4.36 13.24
CA THR A 124 2.51 4.41 11.79
C THR A 124 1.26 5.22 11.44
N TYR A 125 0.16 4.99 12.16
CA TYR A 125 -1.07 5.79 12.03
C TYR A 125 -0.80 7.29 12.24
N GLY A 126 -0.11 7.65 13.32
CA GLY A 126 0.19 9.04 13.63
C GLY A 126 1.14 9.69 12.62
N LYS A 127 2.18 8.96 12.21
CA LYS A 127 3.21 9.46 11.29
C LYS A 127 2.67 9.65 9.88
N MET A 128 2.01 8.65 9.31
CA MET A 128 1.56 8.68 7.92
C MET A 128 0.13 9.20 7.80
N PHE A 129 -0.85 8.49 8.35
CA PHE A 129 -2.27 8.72 8.08
C PHE A 129 -2.80 10.00 8.72
N LEU A 130 -2.46 10.28 9.98
CA LEU A 130 -2.87 11.51 10.63
C LEU A 130 -2.22 12.73 9.97
N THR A 131 -0.96 12.61 9.54
CA THR A 131 -0.29 13.66 8.76
C THR A 131 -1.00 13.92 7.44
N LEU A 132 -1.30 12.86 6.69
CA LEU A 132 -2.00 12.97 5.41
C LEU A 132 -3.39 13.59 5.57
N TRP A 133 -4.15 13.16 6.58
CA TRP A 133 -5.44 13.75 6.94
C TRP A 133 -5.33 15.23 7.27
N ASN A 134 -4.31 15.62 8.05
CA ASN A 134 -4.09 17.02 8.40
C ASN A 134 -3.70 17.89 7.19
N ILE A 135 -2.91 17.35 6.24
CA ILE A 135 -2.61 18.04 4.98
C ILE A 135 -3.90 18.26 4.18
N TYR A 136 -4.70 17.21 4.01
CA TYR A 136 -5.98 17.28 3.30
C TYR A 136 -6.92 18.29 3.95
N ARG A 137 -7.10 18.17 5.28
CA ARG A 137 -7.99 19.05 6.04
C ARG A 137 -7.57 20.50 5.94
N PHE A 138 -6.27 20.77 6.08
CA PHE A 138 -5.71 22.11 5.91
C PHE A 138 -6.08 22.70 4.55
N HIS A 139 -5.84 21.99 3.46
CA HIS A 139 -6.21 22.49 2.13
C HIS A 139 -7.72 22.66 1.96
N SER A 140 -8.50 21.65 2.35
CA SER A 140 -9.96 21.68 2.21
C SER A 140 -10.61 22.84 2.95
N ASP A 141 -10.14 23.18 4.16
CA ASP A 141 -10.68 24.29 4.93
C ASP A 141 -10.39 25.63 4.25
N TYR A 142 -9.17 25.85 3.72
CA TYR A 142 -8.85 27.08 2.98
C TYR A 142 -9.55 27.16 1.63
N ALA A 143 -9.63 26.05 0.89
CA ALA A 143 -10.34 26.01 -0.38
C ALA A 143 -11.83 26.38 -0.19
N ALA A 144 -12.46 25.88 0.87
CA ALA A 144 -13.84 26.23 1.21
C ALA A 144 -14.00 27.71 1.60
N LEU A 145 -13.07 28.27 2.39
CA LEU A 145 -13.09 29.69 2.76
C LEU A 145 -12.93 30.62 1.57
N ASP A 146 -12.10 30.22 0.60
CA ASP A 146 -11.82 31.00 -0.60
C ASP A 146 -12.81 30.73 -1.74
N GLY A 147 -13.78 29.84 -1.55
CA GLY A 147 -14.72 29.43 -2.60
C GLY A 147 -14.03 28.77 -3.81
N PHE A 148 -12.86 28.17 -3.60
CA PHE A 148 -12.10 27.49 -4.64
C PHE A 148 -12.77 26.19 -5.04
N ASP A 149 -13.00 26.03 -6.35
CA ASP A 149 -13.49 24.82 -6.98
C ASP A 149 -12.45 24.33 -8.00
N PRO A 150 -11.90 23.12 -7.82
CA PRO A 150 -10.87 22.60 -8.72
C PRO A 150 -11.29 22.45 -10.18
N GLU A 151 -12.59 22.34 -10.46
CA GLU A 151 -13.12 22.18 -11.82
C GLU A 151 -13.38 23.53 -12.51
N THR A 152 -13.71 24.57 -11.74
CA THR A 152 -14.20 25.85 -12.31
C THR A 152 -13.33 27.05 -11.98
N SER A 153 -12.53 27.01 -10.91
CA SER A 153 -11.65 28.11 -10.53
C SER A 153 -10.47 28.27 -11.50
N PRO A 154 -10.03 29.52 -11.75
CA PRO A 154 -8.86 29.77 -12.60
C PRO A 154 -7.61 29.16 -11.98
N LYS A 155 -6.73 28.64 -12.85
CA LYS A 155 -5.43 28.11 -12.43
C LYS A 155 -4.44 29.26 -12.31
N GLY A 156 -3.74 29.30 -11.17
CA GLY A 156 -2.64 30.24 -10.99
C GLY A 156 -1.34 29.77 -11.64
N LYS A 157 -0.34 30.64 -11.70
CA LYS A 157 1.00 30.30 -12.18
C LYS A 157 1.87 29.69 -11.07
N ASN A 158 2.43 28.51 -11.34
CA ASN A 158 3.33 27.82 -10.41
C ASN A 158 4.50 28.70 -9.96
N THR A 159 4.85 28.57 -8.68
CA THR A 159 6.11 29.09 -8.13
C THR A 159 7.21 28.02 -8.17
N PRO A 160 8.49 28.40 -7.99
CA PRO A 160 9.57 27.42 -7.86
C PRO A 160 9.35 26.39 -6.73
N LEU A 161 8.61 26.74 -5.67
CA LEU A 161 8.27 25.81 -4.59
C LEU A 161 7.26 24.76 -5.07
N ASP A 162 6.30 25.16 -5.90
CA ASP A 162 5.31 24.26 -6.46
C ASP A 162 5.94 23.31 -7.49
N ASP A 163 6.78 23.84 -8.37
CA ASP A 163 7.52 23.03 -9.34
C ASP A 163 8.48 22.05 -8.62
N TRP A 164 9.08 22.47 -7.51
CA TRP A 164 9.92 21.59 -6.69
C TRP A 164 9.13 20.40 -6.12
N VAL A 165 7.96 20.62 -5.49
CA VAL A 165 7.21 19.51 -4.89
C VAL A 165 6.65 18.56 -5.95
N LEU A 166 6.29 19.07 -7.14
CA LEU A 166 5.88 18.25 -8.28
C LEU A 166 7.02 17.43 -8.87
N SER A 167 8.22 18.01 -8.94
CA SER A 167 9.43 17.30 -9.33
C SER A 167 9.75 16.17 -8.35
N ARG A 168 9.66 16.44 -7.04
CA ARG A 168 9.81 15.43 -5.98
C ARG A 168 8.77 14.32 -6.09
N LEU A 169 7.50 14.66 -6.35
CA LEU A 169 6.45 13.67 -6.59
C LEU A 169 6.79 12.77 -7.77
N ALA A 170 7.22 13.34 -8.90
CA ALA A 170 7.58 12.55 -10.08
C ALA A 170 8.74 11.58 -9.82
N GLU A 171 9.74 12.01 -9.04
CA GLU A 171 10.84 11.16 -8.61
C GLU A 171 10.37 10.00 -7.71
N VAL A 172 9.47 10.28 -6.75
CA VAL A 172 8.92 9.27 -5.84
C VAL A 172 8.04 8.26 -6.60
N VAL A 173 7.24 8.70 -7.55
CA VAL A 173 6.42 7.82 -8.41
C VAL A 173 7.32 6.89 -9.22
N ALA A 174 8.30 7.44 -9.94
CA ALA A 174 9.22 6.62 -10.72
C ALA A 174 10.04 5.64 -9.86
N GLY A 175 10.47 6.06 -8.66
CA GLY A 175 11.15 5.20 -7.71
C GLY A 175 10.25 4.09 -7.16
N THR A 176 9.00 4.41 -6.85
CA THR A 176 7.98 3.46 -6.36
C THR A 176 7.70 2.38 -7.41
N ASP A 177 7.47 2.78 -8.67
CA ASP A 177 7.21 1.83 -9.77
C ASP A 177 8.34 0.81 -9.89
N GLN A 178 9.59 1.29 -9.93
CA GLN A 178 10.77 0.42 -10.00
C GLN A 178 10.87 -0.51 -8.79
N GLN A 179 10.64 0.01 -7.58
CA GLN A 179 10.68 -0.81 -6.36
C GLN A 179 9.57 -1.86 -6.31
N PHE A 180 8.39 -1.60 -6.89
CA PHE A 180 7.35 -2.61 -7.03
C PHE A 180 7.74 -3.70 -8.04
N GLU A 181 8.38 -3.33 -9.15
CA GLU A 181 8.94 -4.31 -10.10
C GLU A 181 10.02 -5.18 -9.46
N ASP A 182 10.85 -4.59 -8.59
CA ASP A 182 11.95 -5.24 -7.87
C ASP A 182 11.52 -5.94 -6.57
N TRP A 183 10.23 -5.97 -6.25
CA TRP A 183 9.66 -6.58 -5.04
C TRP A 183 10.08 -5.93 -3.70
N ASP A 184 10.59 -4.70 -3.79
CA ASP A 184 11.02 -3.86 -2.67
C ASP A 184 9.86 -3.02 -2.09
N PHE A 185 8.67 -3.62 -1.95
CA PHE A 185 7.43 -2.92 -1.52
C PHE A 185 7.57 -2.11 -0.22
N HIS A 186 8.35 -2.65 0.72
CA HIS A 186 8.68 -2.02 1.99
C HIS A 186 9.49 -0.72 1.85
N LYS A 187 10.33 -0.61 0.80
CA LYS A 187 11.06 0.63 0.47
C LYS A 187 10.14 1.63 -0.21
N ALA A 188 9.36 1.18 -1.20
CA ALA A 188 8.34 1.99 -1.86
C ALA A 188 7.40 2.69 -0.87
N CYS A 189 6.85 1.95 0.09
CA CYS A 189 5.98 2.53 1.09
C CYS A 189 6.71 3.53 2.01
N ARG A 190 7.99 3.29 2.33
CA ARG A 190 8.79 4.24 3.13
C ARG A 190 9.13 5.51 2.36
N ASP A 191 9.40 5.41 1.06
CA ASP A 191 9.70 6.57 0.22
C ASP A 191 8.45 7.45 0.04
N ILE A 192 7.27 6.83 -0.11
CA ILE A 192 5.97 7.54 -0.09
C ILE A 192 5.75 8.24 1.27
N GLU A 193 5.97 7.52 2.38
CA GLU A 193 5.82 8.08 3.72
C GLU A 193 6.78 9.27 3.95
N GLU A 194 8.03 9.15 3.52
CA GLU A 194 9.03 10.20 3.59
C GLU A 194 8.61 11.43 2.79
N PHE A 195 8.11 11.25 1.57
CA PHE A 195 7.58 12.34 0.75
C PHE A 195 6.41 13.04 1.42
N VAL A 196 5.43 12.30 1.94
CA VAL A 196 4.25 12.89 2.61
C VAL A 196 4.65 13.66 3.87
N VAL A 197 5.51 13.08 4.71
CA VAL A 197 5.85 13.66 6.02
C VAL A 197 6.84 14.80 5.87
N ASN A 198 7.93 14.61 5.12
CA ASN A 198 9.02 15.57 5.07
C ASN A 198 8.86 16.58 3.94
N ASP A 199 8.61 16.13 2.71
CA ASP A 199 8.53 17.03 1.56
C ASP A 199 7.18 17.80 1.54
N VAL A 200 6.06 17.11 1.75
CA VAL A 200 4.73 17.74 1.71
C VAL A 200 4.39 18.43 3.03
N SER A 201 4.28 17.70 4.14
CA SER A 201 3.84 18.27 5.42
C SER A 201 4.86 19.25 6.01
N ASN A 202 6.11 18.82 6.22
CA ASN A 202 7.10 19.63 6.92
C ASN A 202 7.69 20.76 6.08
N TRP A 203 7.77 20.62 4.75
CA TRP A 203 8.36 21.63 3.89
C TRP A 203 7.33 22.43 3.10
N TYR A 204 6.61 21.78 2.17
CA TYR A 204 5.69 22.45 1.26
C TYR A 204 4.56 23.17 2.02
N VAL A 205 3.77 22.46 2.82
CA VAL A 205 2.63 23.03 3.56
C VAL A 205 3.07 24.15 4.49
N ARG A 206 4.18 23.98 5.21
CA ARG A 206 4.69 25.02 6.13
C ARG A 206 5.07 26.30 5.40
N ARG A 207 5.69 26.20 4.23
CA ARG A 207 6.10 27.37 3.43
C ARG A 207 4.94 27.97 2.63
N SER A 208 3.94 27.15 2.28
CA SER A 208 2.76 27.58 1.54
C SER A 208 1.66 28.18 2.41
N ARG A 209 1.70 27.99 3.74
CA ARG A 209 0.65 28.47 4.65
C ARG A 209 0.35 29.96 4.53
N ARG A 210 1.38 30.80 4.41
CA ARG A 210 1.20 32.25 4.28
C ARG A 210 0.48 32.65 2.99
N ARG A 211 0.68 31.88 1.91
CA ARG A 211 0.06 32.11 0.60
C ARG A 211 -1.46 31.93 0.65
N LEU A 212 -1.93 31.00 1.50
CA LEU A 212 -3.37 30.74 1.71
C LEU A 212 -4.02 31.68 2.73
N TRP A 213 -3.23 32.45 3.49
CA TRP A 213 -3.74 33.43 4.46
C TRP A 213 -3.96 34.82 3.87
N GLU A 214 -3.51 35.07 2.65
CA GLU A 214 -3.72 36.36 2.00
C GLU A 214 -5.22 36.55 1.72
N GLU A 215 -5.79 37.65 2.23
CA GLU A 215 -7.20 38.00 2.01
C GLU A 215 -7.47 38.42 0.56
N ALA A 216 -6.46 38.93 -0.13
CA ALA A 216 -6.56 39.28 -1.55
C ALA A 216 -6.37 38.05 -2.42
N ASP A 217 -7.24 37.89 -3.42
CA ASP A 217 -7.04 36.89 -4.47
C ASP A 217 -5.78 37.24 -5.26
N SER A 218 -4.80 36.34 -5.22
CA SER A 218 -3.54 36.46 -5.92
C SER A 218 -3.31 35.23 -6.81
N ASP A 219 -2.57 35.44 -7.90
CA ASP A 219 -2.14 34.36 -8.79
C ASP A 219 -1.35 33.27 -8.02
N ASP A 220 -0.61 33.70 -7.00
CA ASP A 220 0.15 32.83 -6.10
C ASP A 220 -0.75 31.95 -5.21
N LYS A 221 -1.84 32.52 -4.69
CA LYS A 221 -2.83 31.80 -3.88
C LYS A 221 -3.61 30.79 -4.73
N LEU A 222 -4.00 31.16 -5.95
CA LEU A 222 -4.64 30.25 -6.92
C LEU A 222 -3.72 29.10 -7.35
N ALA A 223 -2.42 29.37 -7.54
CA ALA A 223 -1.44 28.34 -7.84
C ALA A 223 -1.38 27.32 -6.70
N CYS A 224 -1.24 27.80 -5.46
CA CYS A 224 -1.23 26.97 -4.27
C CYS A 224 -2.45 26.03 -4.21
N HIS A 225 -3.67 26.54 -4.39
CA HIS A 225 -4.91 25.74 -4.41
C HIS A 225 -4.93 24.70 -5.54
N THR A 226 -4.58 25.11 -6.76
CA THR A 226 -4.52 24.22 -7.93
C THR A 226 -3.57 23.04 -7.68
N HIS A 227 -2.47 23.28 -6.96
CA HIS A 227 -1.47 22.25 -6.69
C HIS A 227 -1.94 21.18 -5.73
N TYR A 228 -2.57 21.54 -4.62
CA TYR A 228 -3.11 20.55 -3.69
C TYR A 228 -4.08 19.58 -4.37
N THR A 229 -4.92 20.07 -5.30
CA THR A 229 -5.81 19.21 -6.09
C THR A 229 -5.03 18.31 -7.07
N SER A 230 -4.08 18.87 -7.81
CA SER A 230 -3.29 18.10 -8.79
C SER A 230 -2.48 16.97 -8.13
N THR A 231 -1.90 17.25 -6.97
CA THR A 231 -1.14 16.31 -6.16
C THR A 231 -2.07 15.26 -5.56
N GLY A 232 -3.21 15.67 -4.98
CA GLY A 232 -4.21 14.74 -4.43
C GLY A 232 -4.79 13.76 -5.46
N ASN A 233 -5.04 14.23 -6.69
CA ASN A 233 -5.53 13.37 -7.78
C ASN A 233 -4.46 12.39 -8.27
N ARG A 234 -3.17 12.77 -8.29
CA ARG A 234 -2.07 11.85 -8.65
C ARG A 234 -1.81 10.81 -7.55
N PHE A 235 -1.89 11.20 -6.28
CA PHE A 235 -1.84 10.25 -5.17
C PHE A 235 -2.95 9.18 -5.25
N LYS A 236 -4.16 9.54 -5.71
CA LYS A 236 -5.27 8.60 -5.90
C LYS A 236 -5.03 7.57 -7.01
N VAL A 237 -4.27 7.90 -8.05
CA VAL A 237 -4.04 7.01 -9.21
C VAL A 237 -2.94 5.99 -8.91
N ASP A 238 -1.88 6.39 -8.20
CA ASP A 238 -0.73 5.52 -7.93
C ASP A 238 -0.90 4.62 -6.69
N CYS A 239 -1.81 4.94 -5.76
CA CYS A 239 -2.11 4.06 -4.61
C CYS A 239 -3.01 2.86 -4.95
N THR A 240 -3.22 2.51 -6.23
CA THR A 240 -4.11 1.40 -6.61
C THR A 240 -3.64 0.01 -6.14
N SER A 241 -2.36 -0.14 -5.79
CA SER A 241 -1.78 -1.36 -5.20
C SER A 241 -1.88 -1.43 -3.67
N ILE A 242 -2.15 -0.31 -2.99
CA ILE A 242 -2.49 -0.23 -1.56
C ILE A 242 -3.63 0.79 -1.44
N PRO A 243 -4.90 0.37 -1.46
CA PRO A 243 -6.01 1.31 -1.35
C PRO A 243 -5.92 2.00 0.01
N ILE A 244 -5.34 3.20 0.03
CA ILE A 244 -5.37 4.10 1.18
C ILE A 244 -6.67 4.86 1.04
N HIS A 245 -7.65 4.50 1.87
CA HIS A 245 -8.88 5.27 1.98
C HIS A 245 -8.64 6.38 3.01
N VAL A 246 -8.38 7.59 2.51
CA VAL A 246 -8.46 8.83 3.31
C VAL A 246 -9.89 9.36 3.29
#